data_AF-A8SFL2-F1
#
_entry.id   AF-A8SFL2-F1
#
_cell.length_a   1.000
_cell.length_b   1.000
_cell.length_c   1.000
_cell.angle_alpha   90.00
_cell.angle_beta   90.00
_cell.angle_gamma   90.00
#
_symmetry.space_group_name_H-M   'P 1'
#
loop_
_entity.id
_entity.type
_entity.pdbx_description
1 polymer ?
#
loop_
_entity_poly.entity_id
_entity_poly.type
_entity_poly.pdbx_seq_one_letter_code
_entity_poly.pdbx_strand_id
1 'polypeptide(L)' 'MAGFFICRKEWNKMSLPVDPIMLLSVVNLKLRDQYKDLDALCEDLEADKAGLCAKLHAVGYDYDPQRNQFI' A
#
# COMPACT_ATOMS: atom_id res chain seq x y z
N MET A 1 -6.02 27.41 2.80
CA MET A 1 -5.59 26.07 3.23
C MET A 1 -5.06 25.35 2.00
N ALA A 2 -3.76 25.47 1.73
CA ALA A 2 -3.14 24.90 0.53
C ALA A 2 -2.74 23.45 0.80
N GLY A 3 -2.95 22.55 -0.15
CA GLY A 3 -2.25 21.26 -0.18
C GLY A 3 -3.09 20.08 -0.64
N PHE A 4 -2.77 19.58 -1.82
CA PHE A 4 -2.99 18.20 -2.25
C PHE A 4 -4.43 17.76 -2.60
N PHE A 5 -5.03 18.43 -3.59
CA PHE A 5 -5.92 17.76 -4.53
C PHE A 5 -5.08 16.90 -5.48
N ILE A 6 -4.63 15.72 -5.03
CA ILE A 6 -4.15 14.70 -5.98
C ILE A 6 -5.39 14.05 -6.57
N CYS A 7 -5.51 14.23 -7.88
CA CYS A 7 -6.38 13.53 -8.83
C CYS A 7 -6.85 12.17 -8.30
N ARG A 8 -8.05 12.14 -7.70
CA ARG A 8 -8.65 10.93 -7.14
C ARG A 8 -9.49 10.25 -8.23
N LYS A 9 -8.84 9.61 -9.19
CA LYS A 9 -9.37 8.53 -10.06
C LYS A 9 -8.29 8.18 -11.09
N GLU A 10 -8.23 6.92 -11.50
CA GLU A 10 -7.29 6.33 -12.49
C GLU A 10 -6.06 5.58 -11.95
N TRP A 11 -6.12 5.06 -10.72
CA TRP A 11 -5.27 3.93 -10.30
C TRP A 11 -6.07 2.62 -10.20
N ASN A 12 -6.94 2.40 -11.18
CA ASN A 12 -7.51 1.08 -11.41
C ASN A 12 -6.56 0.36 -12.39
N LYS A 13 -5.91 -0.71 -11.95
CA LYS A 13 -5.29 -1.71 -12.85
C LYS A 13 -4.04 -1.32 -13.66
N MET A 14 -3.23 -0.34 -13.25
CA MET A 14 -1.82 -0.30 -13.70
C MET A 14 -0.96 -0.81 -12.57
N SER A 15 -0.52 -2.06 -12.71
CA SER A 15 0.37 -2.85 -11.84
C SER A 15 0.97 -2.09 -10.68
N LEU A 16 0.72 -2.57 -9.45
CA LEU A 16 1.49 -2.17 -8.27
C LEU A 16 2.96 -2.07 -8.66
N PRO A 17 3.64 -0.94 -8.33
CA PRO A 17 5.00 -0.73 -8.78
C PRO A 17 5.86 -1.91 -8.35
N VAL A 18 6.65 -2.42 -9.30
CA VAL A 18 7.47 -3.63 -9.10
C VAL A 18 8.60 -3.36 -8.12
N ASP A 19 9.00 -2.09 -8.01
CA ASP A 19 10.03 -1.63 -7.09
C ASP A 19 9.51 -1.66 -5.64
N PRO A 20 10.19 -2.38 -4.73
CA PRO A 20 9.72 -2.58 -3.36
C PRO A 20 9.66 -1.29 -2.54
N ILE A 21 10.53 -0.30 -2.82
CA ILE A 21 10.52 0.98 -2.10
C ILE A 21 9.35 1.85 -2.57
N MET A 22 9.06 1.82 -3.87
CA MET A 22 7.89 2.52 -4.41
C MET A 22 6.59 1.86 -3.98
N LEU A 23 6.55 0.52 -3.96
CA LEU A 23 5.42 -0.28 -3.46
C LEU A 23 5.11 0.08 -2.01
N LEU A 24 6.11 0.13 -1.15
CA LEU A 24 5.99 0.53 0.25
C LEU A 24 5.29 1.89 0.39
N SER A 25 5.78 2.91 -0.32
CA SER A 25 5.21 4.26 -0.23
C SER A 25 3.75 4.29 -0.66
N VAL A 26 3.40 3.59 -1.75
CA VAL A 26 2.03 3.53 -2.23
C VAL A 26 1.12 2.81 -1.23
N VAL A 27 1.55 1.65 -0.75
CA VAL A 27 0.79 0.83 0.19
C VAL A 27 0.58 1.58 1.50
N ASN A 28 1.63 2.18 2.09
CA ASN A 28 1.51 2.96 3.32
C ASN A 28 0.58 4.18 3.17
N LEU A 29 0.65 4.87 2.02
CA LEU A 29 -0.20 6.03 1.77
C LEU A 29 -1.67 5.61 1.63
N LYS A 30 -1.94 4.47 0.99
CA LYS A 30 -3.27 3.89 0.87
C LYS A 30 -3.82 3.38 2.19
N LEU A 31 -3.01 2.65 2.98
CA LEU A 31 -3.40 2.18 4.31
C LEU A 31 -3.72 3.34 5.25
N ARG A 32 -2.97 4.44 5.18
CA ARG A 32 -3.23 5.60 6.04
C ARG A 32 -4.52 6.33 5.68
N ASP A 33 -4.83 6.47 4.39
CA ASP A 33 -5.84 7.42 3.90
C ASP A 33 -7.14 6.75 3.43
N GLN A 34 -7.08 5.47 3.02
CA GLN A 34 -8.16 4.81 2.27
C GLN A 34 -8.62 3.48 2.86
N TYR A 35 -7.79 2.75 3.59
CA TYR A 35 -8.13 1.40 4.06
C TYR A 35 -7.92 1.23 5.57
N LYS A 36 -8.79 0.43 6.20
CA LYS A 36 -8.71 0.13 7.64
C LYS A 36 -7.54 -0.77 8.02
N ASP A 37 -7.15 -1.65 7.10
CA ASP A 37 -6.12 -2.67 7.30
C ASP A 37 -5.60 -3.16 5.93
N LEU A 38 -4.50 -3.91 5.98
CA LEU A 38 -3.89 -4.50 4.79
C LEU A 38 -4.81 -5.47 4.06
N ASP A 39 -5.66 -6.21 4.77
CA ASP A 39 -6.65 -7.10 4.15
C ASP A 39 -7.62 -6.32 3.27
N ALA A 40 -8.24 -5.25 3.79
CA ALA A 40 -9.17 -4.44 3.02
C ALA A 40 -8.53 -3.83 1.75
N LEU A 41 -7.25 -3.46 1.82
CA LEU A 41 -6.50 -3.00 0.65
C LEU A 41 -6.26 -4.14 -0.35
N CYS A 42 -5.85 -5.31 0.12
CA CYS A 42 -5.57 -6.46 -0.72
C CYS A 42 -6.83 -7.01 -1.40
N GLU A 43 -7.97 -7.04 -0.70
CA GLU A 43 -9.26 -7.45 -1.27
C GLU A 43 -9.73 -6.49 -2.37
N ASP A 44 -9.62 -5.18 -2.15
CA ASP A 44 -10.05 -4.15 -3.11
C ASP A 44 -9.14 -4.10 -4.37
N LEU A 45 -7.84 -4.33 -4.18
CA LEU A 45 -6.85 -4.32 -5.26
C LEU A 45 -6.62 -5.69 -5.91
N GLU A 46 -7.33 -6.74 -5.46
CA GLU A 46 -7.09 -8.14 -5.85
C GLU A 46 -5.59 -8.54 -5.71
N ALA A 47 -4.93 -8.01 -4.68
CA ALA A 47 -3.50 -8.20 -4.45
C ALA A 47 -3.24 -9.31 -3.42
N ASP A 48 -2.23 -10.15 -3.69
CA ASP A 48 -1.85 -11.22 -2.76
C ASP A 48 -1.11 -10.63 -1.54
N LYS A 49 -1.77 -10.64 -0.38
CA LYS A 49 -1.23 -10.12 0.89
C LYS A 49 0.08 -10.80 1.27
N ALA A 50 0.16 -12.12 1.13
CA ALA A 50 1.34 -12.89 1.52
C ALA A 50 2.56 -12.53 0.64
N GLY A 51 2.37 -12.45 -0.68
CA GLY A 51 3.39 -12.05 -1.63
C GLY A 51 3.80 -10.59 -1.48
N LEU A 52 2.86 -9.70 -1.16
CA LEU A 52 3.17 -8.30 -0.84
C LEU A 52 4.06 -8.21 0.40
N CYS A 53 3.66 -8.91 1.47
CA CYS A 53 4.41 -8.93 2.71
C CYS A 53 5.80 -9.56 2.50
N ALA A 54 5.90 -10.67 1.76
CA ALA A 54 7.18 -11.30 1.45
C ALA A 54 8.12 -10.38 0.64
N LYS A 55 7.58 -9.63 -0.33
CA LYS A 55 8.36 -8.67 -1.12
C LYS A 55 8.91 -7.52 -0.27
N LEU A 56 8.08 -6.98 0.62
CA LEU A 56 8.46 -5.89 1.51
C LEU A 56 9.39 -6.38 2.62
N HIS A 57 9.16 -7.59 3.15
CA HIS A 57 10.05 -8.23 4.11
C HIS A 57 11.43 -8.53 3.53
N ALA A 58 11.51 -8.90 2.24
CA ALA A 58 12.78 -9.11 1.54
C ALA A 58 13.67 -7.86 1.48
N VAL A 59 13.09 -6.66 1.59
CA VAL A 59 13.83 -5.39 1.69
C VAL A 59 13.93 -4.86 3.13
N GLY A 60 13.41 -5.62 4.11
CA GLY A 60 13.49 -5.28 5.53
C GLY A 60 12.30 -4.51 6.10
N TYR A 61 11.15 -4.49 5.40
CA TYR A 61 9.93 -3.86 5.89
C TYR A 61 8.90 -4.90 6.37
N ASP A 62 8.33 -4.68 7.54
CA ASP A 62 7.30 -5.55 8.11
C ASP A 62 5.99 -4.80 8.36
N TYR A 63 4.85 -5.49 8.24
CA TYR A 63 3.56 -4.84 8.42
C TYR A 63 3.22 -4.69 9.90
N ASP A 64 3.07 -3.44 10.36
CA ASP A 64 2.61 -3.12 11.71
C ASP A 64 1.09 -2.84 11.70
N PRO A 65 0.26 -3.73 12.27
CA PRO A 65 -1.19 -3.54 12.32
C PRO A 65 -1.62 -2.46 13.32
N GLN A 66 -0.80 -2.11 14.32
CA GLN A 66 -1.14 -1.05 15.27
C GLN A 66 -1.07 0.33 14.61
N ARG A 67 -0.08 0.51 13.73
CA ARG A 67 0.18 1.74 12.99
C ARG A 67 -0.43 1.72 11.59
N ASN A 68 -1.02 0.60 11.20
CA ASN A 68 -1.54 0.29 9.86
C ASN A 68 -0.58 0.71 8.74
N GLN A 69 0.70 0.33 8.88
CA GLN A 69 1.75 0.67 7.92
C GLN A 69 2.90 -0.32 7.98
N PHE A 70 3.66 -0.41 6.90
CA PHE A 70 4.91 -1.14 6.85
C PHE A 70 6.06 -0.29 7.41
N ILE A 71 6.86 -0.85 8.31
CA ILE A 71 7.98 -0.21 9.01
C ILE A 71 9.29 -0.97 8.88
#